data_AF-A0A4Q9Z1J7-F1
#
_entry.id   AF-A0A4Q9Z1J7-F1
#
_cell.length_a   1.000
_cell.length_b   1.000
_cell.length_c   1.000
_cell.angle_alpha   90.00
_cell.angle_beta   90.00
_cell.angle_gamma   90.00
#
_symmetry.space_group_name_H-M   'P 1'
#
loop_
_entity.id
_entity.type
_entity.pdbx_description
1 polymer ?
#
loop_
_entity_poly.entity_id
_entity_poly.type
_entity_poly.pdbx_seq_one_letter_code
_entity_poly.pdbx_strand_id
1 'polypeptide(L)'
;MKKMVLFTFVVLLSVNAFAQKKKTGKSAAVTSAFAKTDNLVAEVKSGNFQLTITDKGKPNDAIVIKTVDSKFVPGDCKLSAFTANGTKLYLLTWTEINQIKTDLKTEDITTVYSNIYEITGKKQVFSNTQMTNHITEKVFLDKLKNASETQEKIRREGFEFKLNPDGSIIQKGKTQENKFTYDPVKAEYVTAKKK
;
A
#
# COMPACT_ATOMS: atom_id res chain seq x y z
N MET A 1 -69.14 -30.56 -32.21
CA MET A 1 -70.28 -29.73 -32.70
C MET A 1 -70.33 -28.45 -31.90
N LYS A 2 -70.85 -27.39 -32.52
CA LYS A 2 -70.89 -25.99 -32.10
C LYS A 2 -71.52 -25.74 -30.71
N LYS A 3 -71.22 -24.54 -30.17
CA LYS A 3 -72.01 -23.63 -29.30
C LYS A 3 -71.32 -23.37 -27.94
N MET A 4 -70.66 -22.23 -27.77
CA MET A 4 -71.20 -20.95 -27.24
C MET A 4 -71.63 -21.07 -25.76
N VAL A 5 -70.84 -20.55 -24.80
CA VAL A 5 -70.80 -19.16 -24.27
C VAL A 5 -71.71 -18.99 -23.04
N LEU A 6 -71.25 -18.17 -22.07
CA LEU A 6 -71.90 -17.65 -20.83
C LEU A 6 -71.85 -18.63 -19.62
N PHE A 7 -71.35 -18.33 -18.41
CA PHE A 7 -71.28 -17.11 -17.57
C PHE A 7 -70.13 -17.30 -16.54
N THR A 8 -68.96 -16.68 -16.72
CA THR A 8 -68.40 -15.51 -16.01
C THR A 8 -68.81 -15.30 -14.54
N PHE A 9 -67.78 -15.42 -13.69
CA PHE A 9 -67.55 -14.77 -12.37
C PHE A 9 -68.44 -15.18 -11.19
N VAL A 10 -67.86 -15.95 -10.27
CA VAL A 10 -67.79 -15.63 -8.83
C VAL A 10 -66.91 -16.69 -8.12
N VAL A 11 -66.03 -16.19 -7.24
CA VAL A 11 -65.18 -16.89 -6.26
C VAL A 11 -63.76 -17.32 -6.70
N LEU A 12 -62.80 -16.99 -5.83
CA LEU A 12 -61.39 -17.42 -5.70
C LEU A 12 -60.28 -16.52 -6.27
N LEU A 13 -59.94 -15.48 -5.49
CA LEU A 13 -58.55 -15.02 -5.37
C LEU A 13 -58.15 -15.02 -3.89
N SER A 14 -57.73 -16.18 -3.39
CA SER A 14 -56.91 -16.34 -2.19
C SER A 14 -55.56 -16.91 -2.61
N VAL A 15 -54.62 -16.03 -2.97
CA VAL A 15 -53.20 -16.39 -3.11
C VAL A 15 -52.40 -15.63 -2.05
N ASN A 16 -52.06 -16.38 -1.00
CA ASN A 16 -51.05 -16.01 -0.02
C ASN A 16 -49.70 -15.86 -0.73
N ALA A 17 -49.22 -14.63 -0.87
CA ALA A 17 -47.85 -14.36 -1.27
C ALA A 17 -46.92 -14.62 -0.07
N PHE A 18 -46.29 -15.79 -0.04
CA PHE A 18 -45.14 -16.02 0.83
C PHE A 18 -43.95 -15.19 0.33
N ALA A 19 -43.69 -14.07 1.00
CA ALA A 19 -42.49 -13.28 0.80
C ALA A 19 -41.27 -14.06 1.33
N GLN A 20 -40.56 -14.76 0.44
CA GLN A 20 -39.24 -15.30 0.76
C GLN A 20 -38.26 -14.14 0.97
N LYS A 21 -37.95 -13.87 2.24
CA LYS A 21 -36.86 -12.99 2.65
C LYS A 21 -35.56 -13.53 2.03
N LYS A 22 -35.07 -12.84 1.00
CA LYS A 22 -33.77 -13.11 0.37
C LYS A 22 -32.74 -13.18 1.50
N LYS A 23 -32.15 -14.35 1.74
CA LYS A 23 -30.95 -14.47 2.58
C LYS A 23 -29.90 -13.57 1.94
N THR A 24 -29.51 -12.53 2.67
CA THR A 24 -28.36 -11.69 2.36
C THR A 24 -27.18 -12.62 2.19
N GLY A 25 -26.78 -12.85 0.93
CA GLY A 25 -25.48 -13.47 0.66
C GLY A 25 -24.45 -12.62 1.39
N LYS A 26 -23.58 -13.25 2.18
CA LYS A 26 -22.43 -12.57 2.77
C LYS A 26 -21.74 -11.84 1.63
N SER A 27 -21.85 -10.51 1.61
CA SER A 27 -20.96 -9.68 0.82
C SER A 27 -19.55 -10.13 1.21
N ALA A 28 -18.77 -10.60 0.24
CA ALA A 28 -17.35 -10.85 0.46
C ALA A 28 -16.79 -9.58 1.10
N ALA A 29 -16.20 -9.71 2.29
CA ALA A 29 -15.62 -8.58 2.98
C ALA A 29 -14.66 -7.91 1.99
N VAL A 30 -15.00 -6.68 1.59
CA VAL A 30 -14.13 -5.87 0.75
C VAL A 30 -12.93 -5.56 1.64
N THR A 31 -11.81 -6.28 1.46
CA THR A 31 -10.53 -5.77 1.96
C THR A 31 -10.33 -4.42 1.31
N SER A 32 -10.35 -3.36 2.13
CA SER A 32 -10.18 -1.99 1.66
C SER A 32 -8.77 -1.86 1.11
N ALA A 33 -8.64 -1.75 -0.21
CA ALA A 33 -7.37 -1.47 -0.86
C ALA A 33 -6.83 -0.12 -0.41
N PHE A 34 -5.51 -0.05 -0.20
CA PHE A 34 -4.82 1.21 0.13
C PHE A 34 -4.50 2.02 -1.12
N ALA A 35 -4.17 1.34 -2.22
CA ALA A 35 -3.94 1.96 -3.53
C ALA A 35 -4.31 0.99 -4.66
N LYS A 36 -4.68 1.54 -5.81
CA LYS A 36 -4.99 0.76 -7.02
C LYS A 36 -4.41 1.45 -8.26
N THR A 37 -3.92 0.66 -9.20
CA THR A 37 -3.47 1.14 -10.52
C THR A 37 -3.55 -0.01 -11.49
N ASP A 38 -4.14 0.23 -12.66
CA ASP A 38 -4.39 -0.83 -13.65
C ASP A 38 -5.10 -2.04 -13.02
N ASN A 39 -4.51 -3.23 -13.15
CA ASN A 39 -5.01 -4.47 -12.57
C ASN A 39 -4.37 -4.80 -11.20
N LEU A 40 -3.65 -3.86 -10.59
CA LEU A 40 -2.95 -4.04 -9.32
C LEU A 40 -3.70 -3.38 -8.16
N VAL A 41 -3.66 -4.06 -7.02
CA VAL A 41 -4.26 -3.60 -5.77
C VAL A 41 -3.24 -3.77 -4.65
N ALA A 42 -2.82 -2.67 -4.02
CA ALA A 42 -2.07 -2.71 -2.77
C ALA A 42 -3.03 -2.89 -1.60
N GLU A 43 -2.96 -4.03 -0.91
CA GLU A 43 -3.86 -4.38 0.18
C GLU A 43 -3.16 -5.23 1.24
N VAL A 44 -3.78 -5.33 2.42
CA VAL A 44 -3.44 -6.35 3.41
C VAL A 44 -4.39 -7.50 3.24
N LYS A 45 -3.85 -8.69 2.98
CA LYS A 45 -4.63 -9.91 2.75
C LYS A 45 -3.90 -11.10 3.36
N SER A 46 -4.63 -11.89 4.14
CA SER A 46 -4.10 -13.10 4.79
C SER A 46 -2.81 -12.87 5.58
N GLY A 47 -2.69 -11.73 6.29
CA GLY A 47 -1.51 -11.39 7.10
C GLY A 47 -0.32 -10.84 6.31
N ASN A 48 -0.48 -10.55 5.02
CA ASN A 48 0.56 -9.97 4.17
C ASN A 48 0.13 -8.61 3.66
N PHE A 49 1.05 -7.64 3.69
CA PHE A 49 0.97 -6.49 2.82
C PHE A 49 1.50 -6.90 1.44
N GLN A 50 0.67 -6.78 0.42
CA GLN A 50 0.94 -7.35 -0.91
C GLN A 50 0.38 -6.50 -2.04
N LEU A 51 0.92 -6.69 -3.25
CA LEU A 51 0.29 -6.28 -4.49
C LEU A 51 -0.49 -7.46 -5.07
N THR A 52 -1.83 -7.42 -4.97
CA THR A 52 -2.71 -8.37 -5.63
C THR A 52 -2.85 -8.01 -7.10
N ILE A 53 -2.62 -8.99 -7.97
CA ILE A 53 -2.80 -8.91 -9.42
C ILE A 53 -4.17 -9.48 -9.75
N THR A 54 -5.00 -8.68 -10.42
CA THR A 54 -6.35 -9.07 -10.83
C THR A 54 -6.41 -9.45 -12.30
N ASP A 55 -7.21 -10.46 -12.62
CA ASP A 55 -7.64 -10.77 -13.98
C ASP A 55 -9.17 -10.71 -14.04
N LYS A 56 -9.72 -9.93 -14.97
CA LYS A 56 -11.18 -9.69 -15.11
C LYS A 56 -11.86 -9.34 -13.77
N GLY A 57 -11.18 -8.56 -12.93
CA GLY A 57 -11.67 -8.12 -11.62
C GLY A 57 -11.62 -9.16 -10.51
N LYS A 58 -11.03 -10.33 -10.75
CA LYS A 58 -10.82 -11.37 -9.73
C LYS A 58 -9.34 -11.47 -9.35
N PRO A 59 -8.99 -11.62 -8.06
CA PRO A 59 -7.61 -11.90 -7.66
C PRO A 59 -7.11 -13.18 -8.35
N ASN A 60 -6.04 -13.04 -9.13
CA ASN A 60 -5.40 -14.15 -9.84
C ASN A 60 -4.04 -14.49 -9.21
N ASP A 61 -3.32 -13.47 -8.73
CA ASP A 61 -1.95 -13.62 -8.24
C ASP A 61 -1.60 -12.55 -7.22
N ALA A 62 -0.42 -12.65 -6.60
CA ALA A 62 0.09 -11.61 -5.71
C ALA A 62 1.62 -11.57 -5.63
N ILE A 63 2.16 -10.37 -5.38
CA ILE A 63 3.53 -10.14 -4.95
C ILE A 63 3.48 -9.77 -3.47
N VAL A 64 4.00 -10.64 -2.60
CA VAL A 64 4.08 -10.36 -1.15
C VAL A 64 5.22 -9.39 -0.90
N ILE A 65 4.92 -8.27 -0.24
CA ILE A 65 5.90 -7.23 0.10
C ILE A 65 6.51 -7.53 1.46
N LYS A 66 5.66 -7.77 2.46
CA LYS A 66 6.04 -8.17 3.82
C LYS A 66 4.87 -8.81 4.56
N THR A 67 5.18 -9.61 5.56
CA THR A 67 4.20 -10.05 6.56
C THR A 67 3.88 -8.88 7.50
N VAL A 68 2.64 -8.83 7.97
CA VAL A 68 2.15 -7.76 8.85
C VAL A 68 1.16 -8.29 9.88
N ASP A 69 1.05 -7.60 11.01
CA ASP A 69 0.04 -7.89 12.02
C ASP A 69 -1.32 -7.25 11.67
N SER A 70 -2.32 -7.49 12.51
CA SER A 70 -3.69 -6.96 12.31
C SER A 70 -3.84 -5.47 12.53
N LYS A 71 -2.83 -4.79 13.09
CA LYS A 71 -2.81 -3.34 13.36
C LYS A 71 -2.07 -2.56 12.30
N PHE A 72 -1.37 -3.24 11.39
CA PHE A 72 -0.65 -2.60 10.31
C PHE A 72 -1.60 -1.82 9.40
N VAL A 73 -1.38 -0.50 9.32
CA VAL A 73 -2.03 0.40 8.38
C VAL A 73 -0.95 1.29 7.78
N PRO A 74 -0.63 1.13 6.48
CA PRO A 74 0.35 1.99 5.84
C PRO A 74 -0.24 3.40 5.67
N GLY A 75 0.52 4.42 6.05
CA GLY A 75 0.24 5.82 5.72
C GLY A 75 0.65 6.14 4.28
N ASP A 76 0.02 7.14 3.67
CA ASP A 76 0.37 7.69 2.35
C ASP A 76 0.65 6.64 1.25
N CYS A 77 -0.07 5.51 1.29
CA CYS A 77 0.12 4.43 0.35
C CYS A 77 -0.30 4.87 -1.06
N LYS A 78 0.64 4.86 -2.00
CA LYS A 78 0.42 5.24 -3.41
C LYS A 78 1.01 4.19 -4.32
N LEU A 79 0.26 3.88 -5.37
CA LEU A 79 0.69 3.01 -6.45
C LEU A 79 0.60 3.82 -7.75
N SER A 80 1.61 3.72 -8.60
CA SER A 80 1.63 4.41 -9.89
C SER A 80 2.38 3.58 -10.92
N ALA A 81 1.89 3.62 -12.16
CA ALA A 81 2.56 3.02 -13.31
C ALA A 81 3.47 4.06 -13.97
N PHE A 82 4.61 3.61 -14.48
CA PHE A 82 5.51 4.44 -15.28
C PHE A 82 6.27 3.59 -16.30
N THR A 83 7.00 4.22 -17.20
CA THR A 83 7.82 3.55 -18.20
C THR A 83 9.28 3.91 -18.00
N ALA A 84 10.16 2.92 -17.99
CA ALA A 84 11.60 3.11 -17.98
C ALA A 84 12.21 2.24 -19.08
N ASN A 85 12.96 2.87 -20.00
CA ASN A 85 13.61 2.18 -21.12
C ASN A 85 12.66 1.23 -21.91
N GLY A 86 11.42 1.68 -22.15
CA GLY A 86 10.39 0.91 -22.86
C GLY A 86 9.64 -0.13 -22.02
N THR A 87 10.08 -0.42 -20.79
CA THR A 87 9.42 -1.37 -19.89
C THR A 87 8.44 -0.65 -18.96
N LYS A 88 7.20 -1.17 -18.88
CA LYS A 88 6.20 -0.69 -17.90
C LYS A 88 6.52 -1.26 -16.53
N LEU A 89 6.68 -0.37 -15.55
CA LEU A 89 6.99 -0.67 -14.15
C LEU A 89 5.99 0.01 -13.23
N TYR A 90 5.97 -0.41 -11.96
CA TYR A 90 5.06 0.13 -10.96
C TYR A 90 5.82 0.54 -9.72
N LEU A 91 5.64 1.80 -9.31
CA LEU A 91 6.18 2.34 -8.07
C LEU A 91 5.11 2.26 -6.99
N LEU A 92 5.41 1.51 -5.93
CA LEU A 92 4.65 1.50 -4.69
C LEU A 92 5.42 2.29 -3.63
N THR A 93 4.76 3.30 -3.06
CA THR A 93 5.29 4.05 -1.91
C THR A 93 4.33 3.95 -0.73
N TRP A 94 4.86 3.84 0.47
CA TRP A 94 4.06 3.94 1.70
C TRP A 94 4.92 4.41 2.86
N THR A 95 4.23 4.89 3.90
CA THR A 95 4.82 5.38 5.14
C THR A 95 4.45 4.43 6.27
N GLU A 96 5.42 4.08 7.11
CA GLU A 96 5.20 3.41 8.39
C GLU A 96 5.60 4.37 9.51
N ILE A 97 4.75 4.48 10.53
CA ILE A 97 5.03 5.27 11.73
C ILE A 97 5.15 4.31 12.90
N ASN A 98 6.25 4.40 13.64
CA ASN A 98 6.46 3.69 14.89
C ASN A 98 6.78 4.68 15.99
N GLN A 99 6.19 4.51 17.16
CA GLN A 99 6.45 5.35 18.32
C GLN A 99 7.05 4.50 19.45
N ILE A 100 8.21 4.93 19.95
CA ILE A 100 8.83 4.36 21.13
C ILE A 100 8.72 5.39 22.24
N LYS A 101 8.02 5.05 23.33
CA LYS A 101 7.78 5.97 24.44
C LYS A 101 8.23 5.37 25.77
N THR A 102 8.94 6.19 26.53
CA THR A 102 9.35 5.96 27.92
C THR A 102 9.08 7.23 28.73
N ASP A 103 9.26 7.18 30.04
CA ASP A 103 9.06 8.34 30.92
C ASP A 103 10.03 9.50 30.63
N LEU A 104 11.19 9.21 30.05
CA LEU A 104 12.24 10.21 29.78
C LEU A 104 12.37 10.56 28.31
N LYS A 105 11.69 9.83 27.42
CA LYS A 105 11.99 9.89 26.00
C LYS A 105 10.83 9.42 25.14
N THR A 106 10.55 10.18 24.10
CA THR A 106 9.66 9.77 23.01
C THR A 106 10.47 9.82 21.71
N GLU A 107 10.39 8.75 20.91
CA GLU A 107 10.91 8.71 19.54
C GLU A 107 9.77 8.38 18.59
N ASP A 108 9.45 9.32 17.70
CA ASP A 108 8.56 9.11 16.57
C ASP A 108 9.39 8.81 15.33
N ILE A 109 9.30 7.58 14.85
CA ILE A 109 10.05 7.06 13.70
C ILE A 109 9.10 7.02 12.51
N THR A 110 9.37 7.84 11.50
CA THR A 110 8.67 7.81 10.21
C THR A 110 9.56 7.18 9.17
N THR A 111 9.12 6.06 8.59
CA THR A 111 9.85 5.34 7.54
C THR A 111 9.06 5.38 6.24
N VAL A 112 9.65 5.95 5.20
CA VAL A 112 9.10 5.99 3.84
C VAL A 112 9.78 4.93 2.99
N TYR A 113 8.97 4.06 2.40
CA TYR A 113 9.39 3.03 1.46
C TYR A 113 9.05 3.44 0.04
N SER A 114 9.91 3.10 -0.91
CA SER A 114 9.70 3.29 -2.34
C SER A 114 10.25 2.08 -3.08
N ASN A 115 9.34 1.19 -3.50
CA ASN A 115 9.69 -0.06 -4.16
C ASN A 115 9.14 -0.06 -5.57
N ILE A 116 9.95 -0.58 -6.50
CA ILE A 116 9.56 -0.68 -7.91
C ILE A 116 9.46 -2.15 -8.28
N TYR A 117 8.35 -2.49 -8.93
CA TYR A 117 8.03 -3.83 -9.36
C TYR A 117 7.91 -3.92 -10.88
N GLU A 118 8.46 -4.99 -11.41
CA GLU A 118 8.20 -5.51 -12.74
C GLU A 118 7.22 -6.68 -12.56
N ILE A 119 6.02 -6.54 -13.12
CA ILE A 119 4.87 -7.39 -12.76
C ILE A 119 4.86 -8.71 -13.53
N THR A 120 5.33 -8.72 -14.79
CA THR A 120 5.32 -9.92 -15.62
C THR A 120 6.25 -11.00 -15.04
N GLY A 121 7.44 -10.61 -14.58
CA GLY A 121 8.37 -11.47 -13.86
C GLY A 121 8.19 -11.48 -12.34
N LYS A 122 7.18 -10.76 -11.81
CA LYS A 122 6.89 -10.63 -10.36
C LYS A 122 8.12 -10.23 -9.52
N LYS A 123 8.98 -9.37 -10.07
CA LYS A 123 10.27 -9.03 -9.49
C LYS A 123 10.23 -7.65 -8.86
N GLN A 124 10.73 -7.53 -7.64
CA GLN A 124 11.14 -6.23 -7.11
C GLN A 124 12.47 -5.84 -7.74
N VAL A 125 12.46 -4.79 -8.56
CA VAL A 125 13.64 -4.37 -9.35
C VAL A 125 14.40 -3.22 -8.70
N PHE A 126 13.81 -2.57 -7.70
CA PHE A 126 14.44 -1.54 -6.88
C PHE A 126 13.71 -1.38 -5.55
N SER A 127 14.45 -0.93 -4.53
CA SER A 127 13.91 -0.55 -3.22
C SER A 127 14.70 0.60 -2.62
N ASN A 128 14.00 1.54 -2.00
CA ASN A 128 14.58 2.59 -1.18
C ASN A 128 13.81 2.73 0.14
N THR A 129 14.55 2.93 1.22
CA THR A 129 14.00 3.22 2.55
C THR A 129 14.63 4.51 3.07
N GLN A 130 13.78 5.46 3.46
CA GLN A 130 14.17 6.69 4.12
C GLN A 130 13.54 6.74 5.51
N MET A 131 14.32 7.07 6.54
CA MET A 131 13.83 7.13 7.90
C MET A 131 14.09 8.50 8.51
N THR A 132 13.10 9.02 9.23
CA THR A 132 13.20 10.24 10.03
C THR A 132 12.77 9.93 11.46
N ASN A 133 13.69 10.13 12.41
CA ASN A 133 13.41 9.97 13.84
C ASN A 133 13.30 11.36 14.46
N HIS A 134 12.12 11.69 14.97
CA HIS A 134 11.91 12.85 15.81
C HIS A 134 11.97 12.40 17.28
N ILE A 135 12.99 12.88 18.00
CA ILE A 135 13.30 12.45 19.35
C ILE A 135 13.08 13.63 20.30
N THR A 136 12.26 13.44 21.32
CA THR A 136 12.05 14.38 22.41
C THR A 136 12.51 13.71 23.71
N GLU A 137 13.49 14.30 24.39
CA GLU A 137 14.13 13.75 25.59
C GLU A 137 14.04 14.73 26.76
N LYS A 138 13.66 14.21 27.93
CA LYS A 138 13.77 14.91 29.21
C LYS A 138 15.17 14.68 29.76
N VAL A 139 15.95 15.75 29.85
CA VAL A 139 17.33 15.70 30.36
C VAL A 139 17.37 16.40 31.72
N PHE A 140 17.85 15.69 32.74
CA PHE A 140 18.03 16.27 34.07
C PHE A 140 19.32 17.08 34.14
N LEU A 141 19.24 18.26 34.73
CA LEU A 141 20.36 19.20 34.84
C LEU A 141 21.24 18.93 36.06
N ASP A 142 20.75 18.14 37.01
CA ASP A 142 21.45 17.77 38.22
C ASP A 142 21.27 16.27 38.54
N LYS A 143 22.20 15.73 39.34
CA LYS A 143 22.22 14.29 39.71
C LYS A 143 21.03 13.88 40.57
N LEU A 144 20.45 14.81 41.33
CA LEU A 144 19.29 14.58 42.18
C LEU A 144 17.97 14.68 41.41
N LYS A 145 18.02 15.03 40.11
CA LYS A 145 16.87 15.15 39.20
C LYS A 145 15.85 16.21 39.64
N ASN A 146 16.29 17.26 40.31
CA ASN A 146 15.43 18.34 40.80
C ASN A 146 15.05 19.32 39.70
N ALA A 147 15.89 19.48 38.68
CA ALA A 147 15.63 20.29 37.50
C ALA A 147 15.82 19.48 36.21
N SER A 148 15.02 19.79 35.20
CA SER A 148 15.12 19.17 33.88
C SER A 148 14.75 20.13 32.77
N GLU A 149 15.24 19.85 31.58
CA GLU A 149 14.83 20.49 30.33
C GLU A 149 14.35 19.45 29.31
N THR A 150 13.65 19.92 28.30
CA THR A 150 13.27 19.13 27.13
C THR A 150 14.23 19.43 25.99
N GLN A 151 14.84 18.39 25.44
CA GLN A 151 15.68 18.48 24.26
C GLN A 151 14.99 17.79 23.07
N GLU A 152 15.09 18.39 21.89
CA GLU A 152 14.59 17.83 20.65
C GLU A 152 15.72 17.56 19.67
N LYS A 153 15.66 16.41 18.99
CA LYS A 153 16.62 16.00 17.99
C LYS A 153 15.93 15.30 16.82
N ILE A 154 16.22 15.75 15.60
CA ILE A 154 15.79 15.08 14.37
C ILE A 154 16.99 14.34 13.76
N ARG A 155 16.84 13.03 13.55
CA ARG A 155 17.80 12.22 12.81
C ARG A 155 17.17 11.77 11.51
N ARG A 156 17.94 11.78 10.42
CA ARG A 156 17.51 11.32 9.09
C ARG A 156 18.52 10.30 8.58
N GLU A 157 18.01 9.19 8.09
CA GLU A 157 18.78 8.03 7.62
C GLU A 157 18.22 7.54 6.28
N GLY A 158 19.07 6.84 5.52
CA GLY A 158 18.75 6.42 4.16
C GLY A 158 18.86 7.56 3.13
N PHE A 159 18.20 7.38 2.00
CA PHE A 159 18.23 8.31 0.87
C PHE A 159 16.81 8.77 0.52
N GLU A 160 16.67 10.06 0.24
CA GLU A 160 15.45 10.60 -0.39
C GLU A 160 15.33 10.04 -1.80
N PHE A 161 14.18 9.45 -2.10
CA PHE A 161 13.88 8.87 -3.40
C PHE A 161 13.21 9.89 -4.32
N LYS A 162 13.67 9.96 -5.57
CA LYS A 162 13.00 10.69 -6.65
C LYS A 162 12.96 9.84 -7.92
N LEU A 163 11.75 9.62 -8.44
CA LEU A 163 11.52 9.08 -9.78
C LEU A 163 11.42 10.24 -10.78
N ASN A 164 12.23 10.20 -11.83
CA ASN A 164 12.17 11.17 -12.92
C ASN A 164 11.17 10.70 -14.00
N PRO A 165 10.67 11.62 -14.86
CA PRO A 165 9.72 11.28 -15.92
C PRO A 165 10.24 10.25 -16.94
N ASP A 166 11.56 10.16 -17.13
CA ASP A 166 12.22 9.17 -18.00
C ASP A 166 12.37 7.78 -17.36
N GLY A 167 11.89 7.61 -16.12
CA GLY A 167 11.98 6.38 -15.36
C GLY A 167 13.33 6.18 -14.65
N SER A 168 14.27 7.14 -14.74
CA SER A 168 15.49 7.12 -13.94
C SER A 168 15.21 7.48 -12.47
N ILE A 169 16.08 7.00 -11.57
CA ILE A 169 15.93 7.21 -10.13
C ILE A 169 17.11 8.05 -9.63
N ILE A 170 16.80 8.97 -8.72
CA ILE A 170 17.78 9.65 -7.89
C ILE A 170 17.56 9.27 -6.43
N GLN A 171 18.63 8.89 -5.76
CA GLN A 171 18.70 8.73 -4.30
C GLN A 171 19.59 9.83 -3.75
N LYS A 172 19.04 10.72 -2.93
CA LYS A 172 19.76 11.86 -2.37
C LYS A 172 19.96 11.69 -0.87
N GLY A 173 21.22 11.65 -0.45
CA GLY A 173 21.64 11.67 0.95
C GLY A 173 22.24 13.03 1.30
N LYS A 174 22.78 13.15 2.52
CA LYS A 174 23.40 14.41 2.98
C LYS A 174 24.65 14.79 2.19
N THR A 175 25.45 13.79 1.81
CA THR A 175 26.78 13.98 1.19
C THR A 175 26.93 13.30 -0.16
N GLN A 176 25.92 12.52 -0.58
CA GLN A 176 25.97 11.69 -1.77
C GLN A 176 24.66 11.78 -2.53
N GLU A 177 24.76 11.76 -3.86
CA GLU A 177 23.65 11.53 -4.77
C GLU A 177 23.97 10.32 -5.66
N ASN A 178 23.06 9.34 -5.68
CA ASN A 178 23.16 8.17 -6.53
C ASN A 178 22.11 8.29 -7.65
N LYS A 179 22.50 7.92 -8.87
CA LYS A 179 21.63 7.93 -10.04
C LYS A 179 21.53 6.52 -10.59
N PHE A 180 20.32 6.07 -10.92
CA PHE A 180 20.08 4.75 -11.47
C PHE A 180 19.24 4.81 -12.74
N THR A 181 19.52 3.89 -13.64
CA THR A 181 18.77 3.66 -14.88
C THR A 181 18.34 2.21 -14.94
N TYR A 182 17.14 1.96 -15.46
CA TYR A 182 16.63 0.60 -15.60
C TYR A 182 17.29 -0.12 -16.78
N ASP A 183 17.84 -1.31 -16.52
CA ASP A 183 18.31 -2.25 -17.53
C ASP A 183 17.22 -3.32 -17.77
N PRO A 184 16.51 -3.29 -18.91
CA PRO A 184 15.44 -4.23 -19.21
C PRO A 184 15.94 -5.65 -19.49
N VAL A 185 17.22 -5.81 -19.88
CA VAL A 185 17.80 -7.13 -20.14
C VAL A 185 18.05 -7.86 -18.83
N LYS A 186 18.50 -7.14 -17.80
CA LYS A 186 18.74 -7.70 -16.46
C LYS A 186 17.53 -7.60 -15.53
N ALA A 187 16.51 -6.84 -15.93
CA ALA A 187 15.37 -6.47 -15.13
C ALA A 187 15.78 -5.91 -13.76
N GLU A 188 16.68 -4.92 -13.75
CA GLU A 188 17.20 -4.29 -12.53
C GLU A 188 17.58 -2.83 -12.77
N TYR A 189 17.58 -2.04 -11.71
CA TYR A 189 18.18 -0.71 -11.75
C TYR A 189 19.69 -0.78 -11.52
N VAL A 190 20.45 -0.24 -12.45
CA VAL A 190 21.91 -0.17 -12.38
C VAL A 190 22.36 1.27 -12.17
N THR A 191 23.48 1.46 -11.46
CA THR A 191 24.07 2.79 -11.30
C THR A 191 24.36 3.40 -12.67
N ALA A 192 23.87 4.62 -12.90
CA ALA A 192 24.09 5.32 -14.14
C ALA A 192 25.59 5.51 -14.35
N LYS A 193 26.12 5.04 -15.48
CA LYS A 193 27.51 5.27 -15.84
C LYS A 193 27.75 6.79 -15.90
N LYS A 194 28.79 7.27 -15.23
CA LYS A 194 29.28 8.63 -15.48
C LYS A 194 29.64 8.70 -16.98
N LYS A 195 28.91 9.53 -17.73
CA LYS A 195 29.31 9.88 -19.09
C LYS A 195 30.55 10.76 -19.05
#